data_AF-G0WEV1-F1
#
_entry.id   AF-G0WEV1-F1
#
_cell.length_a   1.000
_cell.length_b   1.000
_cell.length_c   1.000
_cell.angle_alpha   90.00
_cell.angle_beta   90.00
_cell.angle_gamma   90.00
#
_symmetry.space_group_name_H-M   'P 1'
#
loop_
_entity.id
_entity.type
_entity.pdbx_description
1 polymer ?
#
loop_
_entity_poly.entity_id
_entity_poly.type
_entity_poly.pdbx_seq_one_letter_code
_entity_poly.pdbx_strand_id
1 'polypeptide(L)'
;MFRPILPRSIHNPLNFSTRSAVSARLFSSSIIVSEKQLTRNQLKNQLKKDNGVKRPMSAYLIYYTSVKDELIANSPAKSQMKILAQTASENWKNLSAEEKVPFEKEAEKQKENYRSVLKEIENQLPPKKPTPAYITFAQDIRESIVNEDPTLTFNEVSKITSEKWQQLDQTEKDKYLNDYKENLKKWESKNKA
;
A
#
# COMPACT_ATOMS: atom_id res chain seq x y z
N MET A 1 20.35 -71.97 -26.78
CA MET A 1 19.09 -72.76 -26.67
C MET A 1 17.97 -71.94 -27.29
N PHE A 2 17.20 -72.59 -28.17
CA PHE A 2 16.23 -72.03 -29.11
C PHE A 2 14.92 -71.55 -28.44
N ARG A 3 14.27 -70.58 -29.08
CA ARG A 3 12.91 -70.02 -28.83
C ARG A 3 11.80 -71.07 -29.18
N PRO A 4 10.52 -70.72 -29.38
CA PRO A 4 9.45 -69.99 -28.65
C PRO A 4 8.14 -70.85 -28.59
N ILE A 5 6.98 -70.27 -28.23
CA ILE A 5 5.66 -70.31 -28.94
C ILE A 5 4.45 -70.20 -27.95
N LEU A 6 3.58 -69.20 -28.22
CA LEU A 6 2.23 -68.93 -27.65
C LEU A 6 1.19 -69.96 -28.21
N PRO A 7 -0.15 -69.77 -28.27
CA PRO A 7 -1.18 -69.01 -27.51
C PRO A 7 -2.43 -69.90 -27.18
N ARG A 8 -3.51 -69.32 -26.65
CA ARG A 8 -4.92 -69.38 -27.17
C ARG A 8 -5.85 -68.64 -26.18
N SER A 9 -6.55 -67.57 -26.58
CA SER A 9 -7.81 -67.52 -27.38
C SER A 9 -9.01 -68.01 -26.55
N ILE A 10 -10.23 -67.46 -26.50
CA ILE A 10 -11.13 -66.74 -27.42
C ILE A 10 -12.16 -66.03 -26.49
N HIS A 11 -12.59 -64.77 -26.62
CA HIS A 11 -13.78 -64.37 -27.39
C HIS A 11 -13.99 -62.85 -27.41
N ASN A 12 -14.05 -62.30 -28.63
CA ASN A 12 -14.89 -61.17 -29.06
C ASN A 12 -16.29 -61.77 -29.42
N PRO A 13 -17.41 -61.03 -29.70
CA PRO A 13 -17.52 -59.68 -30.29
C PRO A 13 -18.67 -58.81 -29.70
N LEU A 14 -18.85 -57.55 -30.09
CA LEU A 14 -19.83 -57.00 -31.06
C LEU A 14 -19.83 -55.48 -30.77
N ASN A 15 -19.95 -54.50 -31.66
CA ASN A 15 -20.16 -54.37 -33.10
C ASN A 15 -19.96 -52.87 -33.43
N PHE A 16 -19.55 -52.57 -34.67
CA PHE A 16 -19.93 -51.44 -35.56
C PHE A 16 -20.53 -50.16 -34.95
N SER A 17 -20.34 -48.94 -35.45
CA SER A 17 -19.67 -48.34 -36.60
C SER A 17 -20.02 -46.84 -36.52
N THR A 18 -19.08 -46.02 -36.98
CA THR A 18 -19.14 -44.63 -37.45
C THR A 18 -20.44 -43.79 -37.40
N ARG A 19 -20.19 -42.48 -37.16
CA ARG A 19 -20.90 -41.25 -37.60
C ARG A 19 -22.13 -40.81 -36.81
N SER A 20 -22.02 -39.66 -36.13
CA SER A 20 -22.58 -38.38 -36.61
C SER A 20 -22.30 -37.25 -35.62
N ALA A 21 -21.90 -36.10 -36.15
CA ALA A 21 -21.65 -34.86 -35.41
C ALA A 21 -22.98 -34.23 -34.96
N VAL A 22 -23.13 -33.92 -33.67
CA VAL A 22 -24.10 -32.92 -33.20
C VAL A 22 -23.51 -32.12 -32.03
N SER A 23 -23.27 -30.84 -32.32
CA SER A 23 -23.22 -29.71 -31.40
C SER A 23 -22.10 -29.70 -30.34
N ALA A 24 -20.89 -29.34 -30.79
CA ALA A 24 -20.01 -28.55 -29.95
C ALA A 24 -20.74 -27.22 -29.68
N ARG A 25 -21.42 -27.11 -28.53
CA ARG A 25 -21.81 -25.82 -28.00
C ARG A 25 -20.53 -25.06 -27.72
N LEU A 26 -20.14 -24.21 -28.67
CA LEU A 26 -19.31 -23.06 -28.42
C LEU A 26 -20.07 -22.21 -27.40
N PHE A 27 -19.95 -22.54 -26.12
CA PHE A 27 -19.94 -21.49 -25.12
C PHE A 27 -18.69 -20.70 -25.47
N SER A 28 -18.91 -19.63 -26.25
CA SER A 28 -18.03 -18.49 -26.31
C SER A 28 -17.78 -18.10 -24.86
N SER A 29 -16.72 -18.67 -24.30
CA SER A 29 -16.00 -18.12 -23.18
C SER A 29 -15.41 -16.83 -23.70
N SER A 30 -16.28 -15.82 -23.81
CA SER A 30 -15.97 -14.49 -23.34
C SER A 30 -15.66 -14.59 -21.84
N ILE A 31 -14.59 -15.33 -21.52
CA ILE A 31 -13.73 -15.02 -20.41
C ILE A 31 -12.97 -13.80 -20.92
N ILE A 32 -13.68 -12.66 -20.96
CA ILE A 32 -13.05 -11.42 -20.56
C ILE A 32 -12.66 -11.73 -19.11
N VAL A 33 -11.43 -12.18 -18.90
CA VAL A 33 -10.77 -12.02 -17.61
C VAL A 33 -10.83 -10.52 -17.41
N SER A 34 -11.83 -10.05 -16.68
CA SER A 34 -11.89 -8.68 -16.19
C SER A 34 -10.67 -8.55 -15.31
N GLU A 35 -9.59 -8.04 -15.90
CA GLU A 35 -8.34 -7.76 -15.25
C GLU A 35 -8.68 -6.82 -14.11
N LYS A 36 -8.72 -7.35 -12.89
CA LYS A 36 -9.20 -6.64 -11.72
C LYS A 36 -8.20 -5.53 -11.46
N GLN A 37 -8.52 -4.34 -11.95
CA GLN A 37 -7.66 -3.17 -11.88
C GLN A 37 -7.17 -2.96 -10.43
N LEU A 38 -5.86 -2.81 -10.26
CA LEU A 38 -5.26 -2.59 -8.94
C LEU A 38 -5.82 -1.32 -8.30
N THR A 39 -6.07 -1.36 -6.99
CA THR A 39 -6.40 -0.14 -6.25
C THR A 39 -5.20 0.81 -6.22
N ARG A 40 -5.45 2.13 -6.08
CA ARG A 40 -4.37 3.14 -5.93
C ARG A 40 -3.32 2.73 -4.90
N ASN A 41 -3.75 2.24 -3.74
CA ASN A 41 -2.84 1.86 -2.65
C ASN A 41 -1.96 0.66 -3.04
N GLN A 42 -2.52 -0.31 -3.76
CA GLN A 42 -1.75 -1.44 -4.29
C GLN A 42 -0.74 -0.96 -5.33
N LEU A 43 -1.14 -0.09 -6.27
CA LEU A 43 -0.22 0.49 -7.26
C LEU A 43 0.90 1.29 -6.60
N LYS A 44 0.59 2.08 -5.56
CA LYS A 44 1.58 2.81 -4.76
C LYS A 44 2.59 1.89 -4.10
N ASN A 45 2.13 0.78 -3.53
CA ASN A 45 3.01 -0.19 -2.90
C ASN A 45 3.88 -0.93 -3.93
N GLN A 46 3.33 -1.21 -5.11
CA GLN A 46 4.08 -1.80 -6.22
C GLN A 46 5.16 -0.84 -6.73
N LEU A 47 4.83 0.43 -7.01
CA LEU A 47 5.81 1.45 -7.41
C LEU A 47 6.92 1.64 -6.38
N LYS A 48 6.59 1.59 -5.07
CA LYS A 48 7.62 1.61 -4.02
C LYS A 48 8.55 0.40 -4.09
N LYS A 49 7.98 -0.78 -4.38
CA LYS A 49 8.75 -2.03 -4.52
C LYS A 49 9.65 -1.99 -5.74
N ASP A 50 9.12 -1.58 -6.88
CA ASP A 50 9.82 -1.54 -8.18
C ASP A 50 10.94 -0.49 -8.17
N ASN A 51 10.71 0.68 -7.57
CA ASN A 51 11.74 1.70 -7.36
C ASN A 51 12.67 1.40 -6.16
N GLY A 52 12.51 0.25 -5.49
CA GLY A 52 13.37 -0.15 -4.37
C GLY A 52 13.36 0.81 -3.17
N VAL A 53 12.28 1.56 -2.99
CA VAL A 53 12.20 2.68 -2.04
C VAL A 53 12.06 2.16 -0.61
N LYS A 54 13.16 2.23 0.14
CA LYS A 54 13.23 1.85 1.56
C LYS A 54 13.08 3.06 2.47
N ARG A 55 12.61 2.83 3.70
CA ARG A 55 12.54 3.88 4.71
C ARG A 55 13.96 4.37 5.05
N PRO A 56 14.14 5.69 5.25
CA PRO A 56 15.44 6.27 5.59
C PRO A 56 15.86 5.83 7.01
N MET A 57 17.17 5.81 7.26
CA MET A 57 17.70 5.47 8.58
C MET A 57 17.51 6.64 9.56
N SER A 58 17.32 6.33 10.85
CA SER A 58 17.36 7.35 11.90
C SER A 58 18.80 7.69 12.27
N ALA A 59 19.02 8.82 12.95
CA ALA A 59 20.35 9.26 13.39
C ALA A 59 21.13 8.17 14.14
N TYR A 60 20.45 7.47 15.07
CA TYR A 60 21.05 6.35 15.79
C TYR A 60 21.45 5.19 14.86
N LEU A 61 20.64 4.85 13.86
CA LEU A 61 20.98 3.77 12.92
C LEU A 61 22.16 4.15 12.03
N ILE A 62 22.27 5.42 11.63
CA ILE A 62 23.42 5.94 10.88
C ILE A 62 24.69 5.84 11.74
N TYR A 63 24.62 6.27 13.00
CA TYR A 63 25.70 6.10 13.99
C TYR A 63 26.06 4.62 14.20
N TYR A 64 25.06 3.76 14.40
CA TYR A 64 25.29 2.33 14.56
C TYR A 64 26.01 1.75 13.34
N THR A 65 25.61 2.13 12.12
CA THR A 65 26.30 1.66 10.92
C THR A 65 27.74 2.13 10.80
N SER A 66 28.09 3.32 11.32
CA SER A 66 29.47 3.81 11.28
C SER A 66 30.36 3.13 12.31
N VAL A 67 29.83 2.81 13.50
CA VAL A 67 30.62 2.27 14.63
C VAL A 67 30.55 0.73 14.72
N LYS A 68 29.61 0.09 14.03
CA LYS A 68 29.41 -1.37 14.08
C LYS A 68 30.67 -2.14 13.74
N ASP A 69 31.42 -1.74 12.72
CA ASP A 69 32.62 -2.46 12.29
C ASP A 69 33.75 -2.37 13.34
N GLU A 70 33.88 -1.21 14.01
CA GLU A 70 34.80 -1.02 15.13
C GLU A 70 34.42 -1.88 16.34
N LEU A 71 33.12 -1.96 16.67
CA LEU A 71 32.63 -2.80 17.76
C LEU A 71 32.85 -4.29 17.49
N ILE A 72 32.74 -4.72 16.23
CA ILE A 72 33.03 -6.09 15.82
C ILE A 72 34.54 -6.38 15.92
N ALA A 73 35.39 -5.45 15.48
CA ALA A 73 36.85 -5.60 15.56
C ALA A 73 37.35 -5.69 17.02
N ASN A 74 36.80 -4.86 17.90
CA ASN A 74 37.13 -4.85 19.33
C ASN A 74 36.51 -6.02 20.11
N SER A 75 35.65 -6.83 19.49
CA SER A 75 35.03 -8.02 20.11
C SER A 75 34.81 -9.12 19.06
N PRO A 76 35.89 -9.79 18.62
CA PRO A 76 35.90 -10.65 17.43
C PRO A 76 35.13 -11.97 17.58
N ALA A 77 34.69 -12.33 18.80
CA ALA A 77 33.95 -13.55 19.07
C ALA A 77 32.45 -13.43 18.74
N LYS A 78 32.08 -12.99 17.51
CA LYS A 78 30.68 -12.91 17.03
C LYS A 78 29.73 -12.42 18.13
N SER A 79 30.06 -11.31 18.79
CA SER A 79 29.28 -10.78 19.90
C SER A 79 27.81 -10.77 19.52
N GLN A 80 26.99 -11.42 20.34
CA GLN A 80 25.56 -11.58 20.10
C GLN A 80 25.05 -10.22 19.63
N MET A 81 24.39 -10.11 18.46
CA MET A 81 24.02 -8.80 17.90
C MET A 81 23.27 -7.91 18.91
N LYS A 82 22.59 -8.54 19.87
CA LYS A 82 22.03 -7.92 21.07
C LYS A 82 23.06 -7.13 21.90
N ILE A 83 24.22 -7.72 22.23
CA ILE A 83 25.31 -7.08 22.96
C ILE A 83 25.86 -5.89 22.16
N LEU A 84 26.13 -6.06 20.86
CA LEU A 84 26.58 -4.95 20.00
C LEU A 84 25.59 -3.78 19.98
N ALA A 85 24.31 -4.09 19.80
CA ALA A 85 23.25 -3.07 19.79
C ALA A 85 23.09 -2.41 21.16
N GLN A 86 23.29 -3.15 22.25
CA GLN A 86 23.23 -2.61 23.61
C GLN A 86 24.40 -1.66 23.88
N THR A 87 25.64 -2.08 23.59
CA THR A 87 26.83 -1.23 23.75
C THR A 87 26.74 0.03 22.88
N ALA A 88 26.30 -0.09 21.62
CA ALA A 88 26.11 1.07 20.76
C ALA A 88 25.01 2.02 21.27
N SER A 89 23.95 1.49 21.88
CA SER A 89 22.87 2.29 22.49
C SER A 89 23.34 3.04 23.73
N GLU A 90 24.17 2.41 24.56
CA GLU A 90 24.80 3.05 25.72
C GLU A 90 25.76 4.16 25.27
N ASN A 91 26.61 3.89 24.27
CA ASN A 91 27.49 4.89 23.68
C ASN A 91 26.70 6.08 23.11
N TRP A 92 25.63 5.81 22.34
CA TRP A 92 24.77 6.86 21.80
C TRP A 92 24.12 7.73 22.87
N LYS A 93 23.73 7.15 24.01
CA LYS A 93 23.18 7.94 25.14
C LYS A 93 24.24 8.84 25.75
N ASN A 94 25.48 8.36 25.85
CA ASN A 94 26.60 9.09 26.44
C ASN A 94 27.25 10.13 25.50
N LEU A 95 27.05 10.01 24.19
CA LEU A 95 27.49 11.02 23.22
C LEU A 95 26.88 12.40 23.53
N SER A 96 27.71 13.43 23.39
CA SER A 96 27.29 14.82 23.53
C SER A 96 26.30 15.24 22.44
N ALA A 97 25.56 16.32 22.67
CA ALA A 97 24.64 16.85 21.65
C ALA A 97 25.39 17.23 20.36
N GLU A 98 26.61 17.77 20.48
CA GLU A 98 27.44 18.22 19.36
C GLU A 98 27.88 17.05 18.46
N GLU A 99 28.23 15.91 19.06
CA GLU A 99 28.62 14.70 18.32
C GLU A 99 27.42 14.05 17.61
N LYS A 100 26.19 14.30 18.09
CA LYS A 100 24.94 13.80 17.49
C LYS A 100 24.50 14.61 16.28
N VAL A 101 24.80 15.92 16.25
CA VAL A 101 24.44 16.84 15.14
C VAL A 101 24.75 16.28 13.74
N PRO A 102 25.94 15.74 13.42
CA PRO A 102 26.22 15.21 12.08
C PRO A 102 25.29 14.06 11.70
N PHE A 103 24.99 13.14 12.63
CA PHE A 103 24.11 12.00 12.39
C PHE A 103 22.64 12.43 12.26
N GLU A 104 22.21 13.43 13.02
CA GLU A 104 20.88 14.03 12.89
C GLU A 104 20.71 14.72 11.54
N LYS A 105 21.69 15.52 11.12
CA LYS A 105 21.71 16.19 9.81
C LYS A 105 21.68 15.17 8.66
N GLU A 106 22.42 14.08 8.78
CA GLU A 106 22.39 13.01 7.78
C GLU A 106 21.02 12.31 7.75
N ALA A 107 20.43 12.02 8.92
CA ALA A 107 19.10 11.44 9.00
C ALA A 107 18.02 12.35 8.39
N GLU A 108 18.11 13.66 8.62
CA GLU A 108 17.23 14.65 7.99
C GLU A 108 17.40 14.67 6.47
N LYS A 109 18.63 14.64 5.97
CA LYS A 109 18.92 14.56 4.53
C LYS A 109 18.34 13.30 3.91
N GLN A 110 18.53 12.14 4.54
CA GLN A 110 17.95 10.87 4.07
C GLN A 110 16.41 10.93 4.10
N LYS A 111 15.82 11.55 5.13
CA LYS A 111 14.37 11.73 5.27
C LYS A 111 13.80 12.64 4.17
N GLU A 112 14.48 13.71 3.84
CA GLU A 112 14.05 14.64 2.78
C GLU A 112 14.14 13.98 1.40
N ASN A 113 15.24 13.27 1.11
CA ASN A 113 15.36 12.47 -0.11
C ASN A 113 14.26 11.40 -0.22
N TYR A 114 13.91 10.74 0.89
CA TYR A 114 12.81 9.79 0.88
C TYR A 114 11.46 10.47 0.62
N ARG A 115 11.23 11.66 1.18
CA ARG A 115 10.01 12.44 0.94
C ARG A 115 9.87 12.87 -0.52
N SER A 116 10.96 13.31 -1.16
CA SER A 116 10.93 13.69 -2.58
C SER A 116 10.61 12.49 -3.47
N VAL A 117 11.25 11.34 -3.25
CA VAL A 117 10.95 10.09 -3.99
C VAL A 117 9.50 9.65 -3.77
N LEU A 118 8.97 9.76 -2.54
CA LEU A 118 7.55 9.45 -2.29
C LEU A 118 6.60 10.40 -3.03
N LYS A 119 6.98 11.66 -3.21
CA LYS A 119 6.21 12.65 -3.97
C LYS A 119 6.24 12.32 -5.47
N GLU A 120 7.37 11.92 -6.01
CA GLU A 120 7.49 11.43 -7.39
C GLU A 120 6.59 10.21 -7.64
N ILE A 121 6.60 9.23 -6.72
CA ILE A 121 5.69 8.08 -6.80
C ILE A 121 4.23 8.54 -6.73
N GLU A 122 3.88 9.49 -5.87
CA GLU A 122 2.50 9.99 -5.79
C GLU A 122 2.04 10.67 -7.09
N ASN A 123 2.95 11.35 -7.80
CA ASN A 123 2.66 11.99 -9.09
C ASN A 123 2.45 10.98 -10.24
N GLN A 124 3.02 9.77 -10.13
CA GLN A 124 2.84 8.69 -11.10
C GLN A 124 1.53 7.91 -10.88
N LEU A 125 0.91 8.05 -9.70
CA LEU A 125 -0.37 7.41 -9.44
C LEU A 125 -1.49 8.12 -10.22
N PRO A 126 -2.59 7.42 -10.54
CA PRO A 126 -3.80 8.10 -11.02
C PRO A 126 -4.17 9.22 -10.05
N PRO A 127 -4.93 10.25 -10.41
CA PRO A 127 -5.42 11.25 -9.45
C PRO A 127 -6.38 10.61 -8.42
N LYS A 128 -6.43 11.15 -7.19
CA LYS A 128 -7.41 10.70 -6.19
C LYS A 128 -8.81 11.11 -6.61
N LYS A 129 -9.80 10.26 -6.32
CA LYS A 129 -11.22 10.62 -6.45
C LYS A 129 -11.52 11.86 -5.58
N PRO A 130 -12.46 12.71 -6.00
CA PRO A 130 -12.86 13.84 -5.19
C PRO A 130 -13.45 13.37 -3.86
N THR A 131 -13.27 14.21 -2.85
CA THR A 131 -13.79 14.00 -1.51
C THR A 131 -15.32 13.98 -1.52
N PRO A 132 -16.00 12.98 -0.92
CA PRO A 132 -17.46 12.94 -0.84
C PRO A 132 -18.06 14.15 -0.10
N ALA A 133 -19.29 14.51 -0.46
CA ALA A 133 -20.01 15.68 0.09
C ALA A 133 -20.04 15.77 1.63
N TYR A 134 -20.27 14.65 2.32
CA TYR A 134 -20.25 14.63 3.78
C TYR A 134 -18.86 14.96 4.35
N ILE A 135 -17.79 14.51 3.70
CA ILE A 135 -16.43 14.73 4.19
C ILE A 135 -16.00 16.18 3.96
N THR A 136 -16.43 16.82 2.86
CA THR A 136 -16.19 18.26 2.65
C THR A 136 -16.93 19.09 3.71
N PHE A 137 -18.20 18.79 3.97
CA PHE A 137 -18.95 19.41 5.06
C PHE A 137 -18.26 19.21 6.43
N ALA A 138 -17.79 17.99 6.68
CA ALA A 138 -17.11 17.66 7.92
C ALA A 138 -15.80 18.45 8.08
N GLN A 139 -15.08 18.73 6.99
CA GLN A 139 -13.88 19.57 7.03
C GLN A 139 -14.21 21.02 7.41
N ASP A 140 -15.27 21.57 6.82
CA ASP A 140 -15.66 22.97 7.04
C ASP A 140 -16.13 23.23 8.48
N ILE A 141 -16.87 22.28 9.08
CA ILE A 141 -17.44 22.44 10.43
C ILE A 141 -16.49 21.94 11.53
N ARG A 142 -15.58 21.02 11.22
CA ARG A 142 -14.65 20.48 12.23
C ARG A 142 -13.81 21.56 12.88
N GLU A 143 -13.40 22.58 12.13
CA GLU A 143 -12.65 23.71 12.70
C GLU A 143 -13.51 24.52 13.68
N SER A 144 -14.80 24.73 13.40
CA SER A 144 -15.72 25.42 14.31
C SER A 144 -15.88 24.65 15.62
N ILE A 145 -16.12 23.34 15.55
CA ILE A 145 -16.35 22.50 16.74
C ILE A 145 -15.10 22.44 17.63
N VAL A 146 -13.92 22.31 17.01
CA VAL A 146 -12.66 22.26 17.75
C VAL A 146 -12.31 23.61 18.37
N ASN A 147 -12.69 24.73 17.74
CA ASN A 147 -12.50 26.06 18.31
C ASN A 147 -13.47 26.34 19.47
N GLU A 148 -14.70 25.83 19.41
CA GLU A 148 -15.67 25.92 20.50
C GLU A 148 -15.19 25.14 21.73
N ASP A 149 -14.75 23.89 21.54
CA ASP A 149 -14.23 23.05 22.62
C ASP A 149 -12.93 22.32 22.22
N PRO A 150 -11.76 22.92 22.50
CA PRO A 150 -10.46 22.32 22.16
C PRO A 150 -10.13 21.03 22.93
N THR A 151 -10.91 20.69 23.96
CA THR A 151 -10.74 19.49 24.78
C THR A 151 -11.39 18.26 24.15
N LEU A 152 -12.25 18.43 23.15
CA LEU A 152 -12.97 17.34 22.51
C LEU A 152 -12.02 16.41 21.75
N THR A 153 -12.27 15.12 21.91
CA THR A 153 -11.56 14.09 21.16
C THR A 153 -12.09 14.00 19.73
N PHE A 154 -11.26 13.48 18.81
CA PHE A 154 -11.67 13.28 17.42
C PHE A 154 -12.99 12.49 17.28
N ASN A 155 -13.21 11.49 18.15
CA ASN A 155 -14.41 10.67 18.11
C ASN A 155 -15.66 11.47 18.48
N GLU A 156 -15.57 12.37 19.45
CA GLU A 156 -16.68 13.25 19.86
C GLU A 156 -16.98 14.27 18.78
N VAL A 157 -15.95 14.93 18.22
CA VAL A 157 -16.10 15.85 17.10
C VAL A 157 -16.75 15.15 15.90
N SER A 158 -16.35 13.92 15.60
CA SER A 158 -16.95 13.14 14.51
C SER A 158 -18.44 12.84 14.76
N LYS A 159 -18.86 12.57 16.01
CA LYS A 159 -20.28 12.37 16.35
C LYS A 159 -21.08 13.65 16.15
N ILE A 160 -20.61 14.76 16.72
CA ILE A 160 -21.24 16.08 16.59
C ILE A 160 -21.37 16.47 15.11
N THR A 161 -20.31 16.27 14.32
CA THR A 161 -20.33 16.56 12.87
C THR A 161 -21.36 15.71 12.13
N SER A 162 -21.47 14.43 12.48
CA SER A 162 -22.48 13.54 11.87
C SER A 162 -23.91 13.93 12.22
N GLU A 163 -24.16 14.38 13.45
CA GLU A 163 -25.45 14.90 13.90
C GLU A 163 -25.80 16.21 13.19
N LYS A 164 -24.84 17.15 13.10
CA LYS A 164 -24.99 18.40 12.34
C LYS A 164 -25.30 18.13 10.86
N TRP A 165 -24.67 17.13 10.24
CA TRP A 165 -25.01 16.74 8.86
C TRP A 165 -26.45 16.25 8.73
N GLN A 166 -26.94 15.45 9.69
CA GLN A 166 -28.31 14.95 9.64
C GLN A 166 -29.34 16.07 9.80
N GLN A 167 -29.06 17.04 10.69
CA GLN A 167 -29.91 18.21 10.96
C GLN A 167 -29.86 19.28 9.86
N LEU A 168 -28.88 19.24 8.96
CA LEU A 168 -28.72 20.22 7.89
C LEU A 168 -29.93 20.24 6.93
N ASP A 169 -30.32 21.43 6.47
CA ASP A 169 -31.40 21.58 5.51
C ASP A 169 -31.06 20.92 4.17
N GLN A 170 -32.09 20.46 3.45
CA GLN A 170 -31.89 19.77 2.17
C GLN A 170 -31.21 20.67 1.15
N THR A 171 -31.52 21.97 1.14
CA THR A 171 -30.91 22.98 0.26
C THR A 171 -29.41 23.10 0.48
N GLU A 172 -28.96 23.09 1.74
CA GLU A 172 -27.55 23.16 2.10
C GLU A 172 -26.84 21.84 1.82
N LYS A 173 -27.48 20.69 2.09
CA LYS A 173 -26.97 19.36 1.68
C LYS A 173 -26.78 19.29 0.17
N ASP A 174 -27.74 19.80 -0.60
CA ASP A 174 -27.71 19.78 -2.06
C ASP A 174 -26.53 20.57 -2.62
N LYS A 175 -26.11 21.66 -1.97
CA LYS A 175 -24.89 22.39 -2.33
C LYS A 175 -23.67 21.46 -2.32
N TYR A 176 -23.41 20.78 -1.20
CA TYR A 176 -22.26 19.85 -1.10
C TYR A 176 -22.39 18.65 -2.04
N LEU A 177 -23.60 18.13 -2.24
CA LEU A 177 -23.85 17.02 -3.16
C LEU A 177 -23.62 17.43 -4.63
N ASN A 178 -24.04 18.63 -5.02
CA ASN A 178 -23.82 19.15 -6.37
C ASN A 178 -22.34 19.45 -6.62
N ASP A 179 -21.65 20.07 -5.66
CA ASP A 179 -20.20 20.29 -5.72
C ASP A 179 -19.45 18.96 -5.88
N TYR A 180 -19.82 17.93 -5.13
CA TYR A 180 -19.25 16.60 -5.28
C TYR A 180 -19.53 15.99 -6.67
N LYS A 181 -20.77 16.09 -7.18
CA LYS A 181 -21.12 15.58 -8.53
C LYS A 181 -20.31 16.27 -9.63
N GLU A 182 -20.16 17.59 -9.56
CA GLU A 182 -19.37 18.35 -10.52
C GLU A 182 -17.88 17.95 -10.46
N ASN A 183 -17.32 17.87 -9.26
CA ASN A 183 -15.92 17.49 -9.06
C ASN A 183 -15.67 16.05 -9.52
N LEU A 184 -16.65 15.15 -9.32
CA LEU A 184 -16.60 13.78 -9.81
C LEU A 184 -16.61 13.75 -11.34
N LYS A 185 -17.51 14.49 -12.00
CA LYS A 185 -17.55 14.59 -13.46
C LYS A 185 -16.25 15.15 -14.04
N LYS A 186 -15.67 16.18 -13.41
CA LYS A 186 -14.37 16.74 -13.78
C LYS A 186 -13.24 15.70 -13.63
N TRP A 187 -13.25 14.92 -12.54
CA TRP A 187 -12.28 13.85 -12.31
C TRP A 187 -12.43 12.72 -13.33
N GLU A 188 -13.65 12.24 -13.61
CA GLU A 188 -13.90 11.18 -14.59
C GLU A 188 -13.46 11.58 -15.99
N SER A 189 -13.76 12.81 -16.41
CA SER A 189 -13.38 13.34 -17.72
C SER A 189 -11.86 13.39 -17.92
N LYS A 190 -11.10 13.71 -16.85
CA LYS A 190 -9.63 13.73 -16.89
C LYS A 190 -8.98 12.34 -16.87
N ASN A 191 -9.71 11.31 -16.44
CA ASN A 191 -9.18 9.94 -16.30
C ASN A 191 -9.65 8.96 -17.39
N LYS A 192 -10.59 9.38 -18.24
CA LYS A 192 -11.12 8.57 -19.35
C LYS A 192 -10.45 8.87 -20.70
N ALA A 193 -9.56 9.88 -20.74
CA ALA A 193 -8.69 10.17 -21.88
C ALA A 193 -7.40 9.36 -21.76
#